data_AF-A0A537Y2W5-F1
#
_entry.id   AF-A0A537Y2W5-F1
#
_cell.length_a   1.000
_cell.length_b   1.000
_cell.length_c   1.000
_cell.angle_alpha   90.00
_cell.angle_beta   90.00
_cell.angle_gamma   90.00
#
_symmetry.space_group_name_H-M   'P 1'
#
loop_
_entity.id
_entity.type
_entity.pdbx_description
1 polymer ?
#
loop_
_entity_poly.entity_id
_entity_poly.type
_entity_poly.pdbx_seq_one_letter_code
_entity_poly.pdbx_strand_id
1 'polypeptide(L)'
;MGDIAGPGAGGVRPLTTGLRRLLYVASGLVALAGFQLFVLTDHTDRYFSWTIQPGLTAAFLGAGYTASFFFEFLSARRRAWADARHSVPTVLVFTVLTEIATLLHMDKFHFGETFVWAGAAAWVWIGIYTLVPLTMIGLLPGQLRARGADPPKRVPLPSWSRWILGVQAVVLLPLGLALFLAPSRSTWWPWTLTPLTSQAVGAWLIGIGVGLVHAIIEADLERIRP
;
A
#
# COMPACT_ATOMS: atom_id res chain seq x y z
N MET A 1 -21.82 34.14 -35.67
CA MET A 1 -21.91 34.14 -34.20
C MET A 1 -22.16 32.70 -33.77
N GLY A 2 -21.12 31.96 -33.43
CA GLY A 2 -21.21 30.52 -33.16
C GLY A 2 -19.92 30.08 -32.49
N ASP A 3 -19.83 30.35 -31.20
CA ASP A 3 -18.69 30.01 -30.37
C ASP A 3 -18.81 28.52 -30.01
N ILE A 4 -18.06 27.68 -30.72
CA ILE A 4 -17.92 26.25 -30.41
C ILE A 4 -17.00 26.15 -29.19
N ALA A 5 -17.62 26.07 -28.01
CA ALA A 5 -16.93 25.77 -26.77
C ALA A 5 -16.12 24.47 -26.90
N GLY A 6 -14.79 24.60 -26.88
CA GLY A 6 -13.88 23.46 -26.84
C GLY A 6 -14.10 22.60 -25.59
N PRO A 7 -13.71 21.32 -25.62
CA PRO A 7 -13.89 20.45 -24.47
C PRO A 7 -12.94 20.86 -23.33
N GLY A 8 -13.50 21.24 -22.16
CA GLY A 8 -12.75 21.25 -20.90
C GLY A 8 -12.61 22.59 -20.16
N ALA A 9 -13.71 23.31 -19.91
CA ALA A 9 -13.71 24.54 -19.08
C ALA A 9 -13.41 24.33 -17.57
N GLY A 10 -12.93 23.16 -17.15
CA GLY A 10 -12.43 22.91 -15.80
C GLY A 10 -10.97 22.48 -15.89
N GLY A 11 -10.07 23.17 -15.20
CA GLY A 11 -8.63 22.87 -15.20
C GLY A 11 -8.28 21.44 -14.76
N VAL A 12 -7.00 21.16 -14.51
CA VAL A 12 -6.57 19.81 -14.11
C VAL A 12 -7.27 19.37 -12.82
N ARG A 13 -7.86 18.16 -12.82
CA ARG A 13 -8.52 17.60 -11.63
C ARG A 13 -7.54 17.54 -10.46
N PRO A 14 -7.80 18.25 -9.34
CA PRO A 14 -6.88 18.27 -8.22
C PRO A 14 -7.00 17.01 -7.37
N LEU A 15 -5.91 16.63 -6.70
CA LEU A 15 -5.97 15.75 -5.54
C LEU A 15 -6.65 16.51 -4.40
N THR A 16 -7.83 16.03 -3.99
CA THR A 16 -8.66 16.62 -2.93
C THR A 16 -7.92 16.69 -1.61
N THR A 17 -8.25 17.68 -0.79
CA THR A 17 -7.63 17.88 0.53
C THR A 17 -7.79 16.67 1.44
N GLY A 18 -8.94 15.99 1.39
CA GLY A 18 -9.19 14.79 2.20
C GLY A 18 -8.22 13.67 1.86
N LEU A 19 -8.14 13.29 0.58
CA LEU A 19 -7.27 12.20 0.14
C LEU A 19 -5.79 12.56 0.30
N ARG A 20 -5.42 13.83 0.09
CA ARG A 20 -4.07 14.33 0.37
C ARG A 20 -3.69 14.17 1.84
N ARG A 21 -4.57 14.56 2.76
CA ARG A 21 -4.34 14.40 4.21
C ARG A 21 -4.22 12.93 4.59
N LEU A 22 -5.08 12.08 4.03
CA LEU A 22 -5.01 10.64 4.25
C LEU A 22 -3.65 10.08 3.83
N LEU A 23 -3.12 10.44 2.66
CA LEU A 23 -1.80 10.00 2.20
C LEU A 23 -0.66 10.48 3.11
N TYR A 24 -0.72 11.72 3.63
CA TYR A 24 0.28 12.19 4.60
C TYR A 24 0.21 11.42 5.92
N VAL A 25 -1.01 11.20 6.45
CA VAL A 25 -1.21 10.42 7.67
C VAL A 25 -0.71 8.98 7.48
N ALA A 26 -1.12 8.32 6.39
CA ALA A 26 -0.65 7.00 6.03
C ALA A 26 0.88 6.95 5.95
N SER A 27 1.50 7.95 5.30
CA SER A 27 2.97 8.01 5.18
C SER A 27 3.67 8.05 6.55
N GLY A 28 3.12 8.81 7.51
CA GLY A 28 3.64 8.84 8.88
C GLY A 28 3.47 7.51 9.62
N LEU A 29 2.33 6.85 9.44
CA LEU A 29 2.04 5.55 10.05
C LEU A 29 2.98 4.46 9.52
N VAL A 30 3.17 4.38 8.19
CA VAL A 30 4.08 3.40 7.59
C VAL A 30 5.55 3.74 7.87
N ALA A 31 5.92 5.01 8.05
CA ALA A 31 7.26 5.37 8.51
C ALA A 31 7.54 4.83 9.92
N LEU A 32 6.56 4.94 10.84
CA LEU A 32 6.65 4.39 12.18
C LEU A 32 6.76 2.86 12.15
N ALA A 33 5.90 2.18 11.38
CA ALA A 33 5.95 0.73 11.21
C ALA A 33 7.27 0.27 10.57
N GLY A 34 7.77 1.02 9.58
CA GLY A 34 9.07 0.79 8.93
C GLY A 34 10.21 0.88 9.94
N PHE A 35 10.22 1.90 10.80
CA PHE A 35 11.21 2.02 11.87
C PHE A 35 11.13 0.85 12.86
N GLN A 36 9.94 0.53 13.37
CA GLN A 36 9.73 -0.58 14.31
C GLN A 36 10.21 -1.92 13.73
N LEU A 37 9.92 -2.19 12.46
CA LEU A 37 10.23 -3.48 11.86
C LEU A 37 11.62 -3.59 11.23
N PHE A 38 12.22 -2.49 10.79
CA PHE A 38 13.54 -2.50 10.14
C PHE A 38 14.68 -2.22 11.11
N VAL A 39 14.46 -1.35 12.12
CA VAL A 39 15.49 -0.99 13.11
C VAL A 39 15.37 -1.84 14.37
N LEU A 40 14.14 -2.21 14.77
CA LEU A 40 13.88 -3.00 15.99
C LEU A 40 13.43 -4.43 15.64
N THR A 41 14.02 -5.04 14.61
CA THR A 41 13.67 -6.37 14.08
C THR A 41 13.58 -7.45 15.17
N ASP A 42 14.46 -7.37 16.16
CA ASP A 42 14.60 -8.38 17.23
C ASP A 42 13.75 -8.06 18.48
N HIS A 43 12.93 -7.01 18.43
CA HIS A 43 12.13 -6.52 19.56
C HIS A 43 10.64 -6.36 19.20
N THR A 44 10.16 -7.13 18.23
CA THR A 44 8.75 -7.12 17.80
C THR A 44 7.80 -7.66 18.87
N ASP A 45 8.30 -8.46 19.82
CA ASP A 45 7.59 -8.88 21.04
C ASP A 45 7.18 -7.70 21.93
N ARG A 46 7.94 -6.59 21.89
CA ARG A 46 7.70 -5.42 22.76
C ARG A 46 7.13 -4.23 22.03
N TYR A 47 7.65 -3.96 20.84
CA TYR A 47 7.40 -2.72 20.12
C TYR A 47 6.52 -2.90 18.88
N PHE A 48 5.94 -4.07 18.68
CA PHE A 48 5.07 -4.33 17.53
C PHE A 48 3.78 -5.04 17.95
N SER A 49 2.83 -5.10 17.02
CA SER A 49 1.47 -5.58 17.25
C SER A 49 1.37 -7.11 17.43
N TRP A 50 2.35 -7.84 16.91
CA TRP A 50 2.58 -9.26 17.19
C TRP A 50 4.07 -9.59 17.08
N THR A 51 4.49 -10.70 17.66
CA THR A 51 5.86 -11.18 17.54
C THR A 51 6.15 -11.74 16.15
N ILE A 52 7.18 -11.21 15.47
CA ILE A 52 7.62 -11.68 14.15
C ILE A 52 8.94 -12.42 14.29
N GLN A 53 8.95 -13.71 13.92
CA GLN A 53 10.16 -14.52 13.78
C GLN A 53 10.13 -15.32 12.47
N PRO A 54 11.28 -15.47 11.77
CA PRO A 54 12.59 -14.90 12.09
C PRO A 54 12.66 -13.38 11.86
N GLY A 55 13.64 -12.70 12.47
CA GLY A 55 13.88 -11.26 12.29
C GLY A 55 14.05 -10.81 10.83
N LEU A 56 14.46 -11.72 9.93
CA LEU A 56 14.51 -11.48 8.49
C LEU A 56 13.13 -11.14 7.90
N THR A 57 12.06 -11.75 8.41
CA THR A 57 10.68 -11.41 8.03
C THR A 57 10.33 -9.99 8.50
N ALA A 58 10.71 -9.62 9.73
CA ALA A 58 10.48 -8.28 10.25
C ALA A 58 11.20 -7.25 9.37
N ALA A 59 12.48 -7.47 9.05
CA ALA A 59 13.24 -6.59 8.18
C ALA A 59 12.61 -6.48 6.77
N PHE A 60 12.16 -7.60 6.18
CA PHE A 60 11.49 -7.60 4.89
C PHE A 60 10.22 -6.73 4.90
N LEU A 61 9.35 -6.92 5.91
CA LEU A 61 8.13 -6.12 6.06
C LEU A 61 8.46 -4.64 6.34
N GLY A 62 9.47 -4.37 7.18
CA GLY A 62 9.93 -3.02 7.50
C GLY A 62 10.49 -2.27 6.28
N ALA A 63 11.18 -2.98 5.38
CA ALA A 63 11.61 -2.42 4.10
C ALA A 63 10.41 -2.06 3.21
N GLY A 64 9.38 -2.92 3.19
CA GLY A 64 8.10 -2.64 2.52
C GLY A 64 7.45 -1.36 3.04
N TYR A 65 7.29 -1.23 4.36
CA TYR A 65 6.74 -0.02 4.99
C TYR A 65 7.56 1.23 4.71
N THR A 66 8.89 1.11 4.74
CA THR A 66 9.80 2.22 4.42
C THR A 66 9.66 2.65 2.96
N ALA A 67 9.51 1.71 2.02
CA ALA A 67 9.22 2.02 0.63
C ALA A 67 7.86 2.71 0.48
N SER A 68 6.83 2.23 1.18
CA SER A 68 5.50 2.86 1.20
C SER A 68 5.52 4.28 1.76
N PHE A 69 6.36 4.58 2.75
CA PHE A 69 6.52 5.94 3.25
C PHE A 69 6.89 6.90 2.12
N PHE A 70 7.94 6.59 1.36
CA PHE A 70 8.36 7.45 0.25
C PHE A 70 7.27 7.53 -0.82
N PHE A 71 6.63 6.41 -1.14
CA PHE A 71 5.59 6.33 -2.14
C PHE A 71 4.37 7.21 -1.80
N GLU A 72 3.85 7.11 -0.58
CA GLU A 72 2.68 7.85 -0.12
C GLU A 72 3.01 9.33 0.11
N PHE A 73 4.17 9.62 0.69
CA PHE A 73 4.62 10.99 0.94
C PHE A 73 4.77 11.77 -0.37
N LEU A 74 5.40 11.16 -1.38
CA LEU A 74 5.60 11.80 -2.68
C LEU A 74 4.27 11.92 -3.45
N SER A 75 3.41 10.88 -3.39
CA SER A 75 2.05 10.95 -3.93
C SER A 75 1.22 12.08 -3.31
N ALA A 76 1.35 12.31 -1.99
CA ALA A 76 0.65 13.40 -1.29
C ALA A 76 1.11 14.80 -1.71
N ARG A 77 2.35 14.93 -2.23
CA ARG A 77 2.90 16.20 -2.75
C ARG A 77 2.39 16.51 -4.15
N ARG A 78 1.85 15.53 -4.89
CA ARG A 78 1.29 15.76 -6.22
C ARG A 78 0.05 16.66 -6.16
N ARG A 79 -0.11 17.51 -7.17
CA ARG A 79 -1.24 18.46 -7.26
C ARG A 79 -2.40 17.86 -8.06
N ALA A 80 -2.09 17.19 -9.16
CA ALA A 80 -3.07 16.53 -10.00
C ALA A 80 -3.44 15.14 -9.46
N TRP A 81 -4.72 14.80 -9.55
CA TRP A 81 -5.21 13.47 -9.20
C TRP A 81 -4.54 12.38 -10.02
N ALA A 82 -4.36 12.60 -11.33
CA ALA A 82 -3.78 11.63 -12.24
C ALA A 82 -2.36 11.18 -11.85
N ASP A 83 -1.59 12.05 -11.18
CA ASP A 83 -0.22 11.74 -10.76
C ASP A 83 -0.18 11.05 -9.39
N ALA A 84 -1.22 11.22 -8.56
CA ALA A 84 -1.31 10.64 -7.22
C ALA A 84 -2.06 9.31 -7.19
N ARG A 85 -3.02 9.11 -8.10
CA ARG A 85 -3.98 8.00 -8.08
C ARG A 85 -3.35 6.63 -8.18
N HIS A 86 -2.10 6.57 -8.66
CA HIS A 86 -1.37 5.32 -8.75
C HIS A 86 -1.24 4.61 -7.40
N SER A 87 -1.14 5.37 -6.31
CA SER A 87 -1.03 4.82 -4.95
C SER A 87 -2.29 4.17 -4.41
N VAL A 88 -3.47 4.63 -4.83
CA VAL A 88 -4.75 4.22 -4.25
C VAL A 88 -5.03 2.72 -4.37
N PRO A 89 -4.98 2.07 -5.56
CA PRO A 89 -5.29 0.64 -5.65
C PRO A 89 -4.27 -0.22 -4.88
N THR A 90 -3.00 0.16 -4.89
CA THR A 90 -1.94 -0.53 -4.13
C THR A 90 -2.20 -0.48 -2.63
N VAL A 91 -2.42 0.71 -2.08
CA VAL A 91 -2.66 0.88 -0.63
C VAL A 91 -3.96 0.21 -0.22
N LEU A 92 -5.02 0.34 -1.02
CA LEU A 92 -6.32 -0.26 -0.69
C LEU A 92 -6.25 -1.80 -0.67
N VAL A 93 -5.64 -2.42 -1.69
CA VAL A 93 -5.51 -3.89 -1.73
C VAL A 93 -4.62 -4.39 -0.59
N PHE A 94 -3.47 -3.74 -0.35
CA PHE A 94 -2.59 -4.10 0.75
C PHE A 94 -3.28 -4.01 2.11
N THR A 95 -3.96 -2.90 2.39
CA THR A 95 -4.63 -2.68 3.68
C THR A 95 -5.78 -3.65 3.91
N VAL A 96 -6.61 -3.92 2.89
CA VAL A 96 -7.70 -4.90 2.99
C VAL A 96 -7.18 -6.31 3.21
N LEU A 97 -6.16 -6.75 2.47
CA LEU A 97 -5.58 -8.08 2.65
C LEU A 97 -4.89 -8.24 4.02
N THR A 98 -4.23 -7.19 4.49
CA THR A 98 -3.62 -7.19 5.81
C THR A 98 -4.66 -7.22 6.92
N GLU A 99 -5.78 -6.52 6.77
CA GLU A 99 -6.92 -6.62 7.69
C GLU A 99 -7.50 -8.04 7.71
N ILE A 100 -7.70 -8.66 6.54
CA ILE A 100 -8.16 -10.06 6.47
C ILE A 100 -7.20 -10.99 7.22
N ALA A 101 -5.89 -10.89 6.99
CA ALA A 101 -4.90 -11.70 7.69
C ALA A 101 -4.90 -11.43 9.21
N THR A 102 -5.11 -10.16 9.61
CA THR A 102 -5.21 -9.74 11.02
C THR A 102 -6.41 -10.42 11.68
N LEU A 103 -7.59 -10.37 11.04
CA LEU A 103 -8.81 -10.98 11.56
C LEU A 103 -8.73 -12.52 11.64
N LEU A 104 -8.05 -13.16 10.69
CA LEU A 104 -7.82 -14.62 10.69
C LEU A 104 -6.87 -15.09 11.79
N HIS A 105 -6.03 -14.21 12.31
CA HIS A 105 -4.95 -14.54 13.25
C HIS A 105 -4.94 -13.63 14.48
N MET A 106 -6.12 -13.14 14.90
CA MET A 106 -6.24 -12.26 16.07
C MET A 106 -5.64 -12.87 17.34
N ASP A 107 -5.60 -14.20 17.44
CA ASP A 107 -4.98 -14.94 18.55
C ASP A 107 -3.46 -14.74 18.67
N LYS A 108 -2.81 -14.22 17.62
CA LYS A 108 -1.36 -13.93 17.62
C LYS A 108 -1.01 -12.52 18.08
N PHE A 109 -1.97 -11.62 18.12
CA PHE A 109 -1.74 -10.22 18.45
C PHE A 109 -1.71 -10.01 19.97
N HIS A 110 -0.93 -9.02 20.41
CA HIS A 110 -0.67 -8.75 21.82
C HIS A 110 -1.86 -8.07 22.57
N PHE A 111 -3.11 -8.27 22.15
CA PHE A 111 -4.30 -7.55 22.65
C PHE A 111 -4.53 -7.64 24.17
N GLY A 112 -4.03 -8.69 24.83
CA GLY A 112 -4.17 -8.94 26.27
C GLY A 112 -2.85 -8.97 27.04
N GLU A 113 -1.74 -8.52 26.45
CA GLU A 113 -0.44 -8.62 27.10
C GLU A 113 -0.19 -7.57 28.17
N THR A 114 0.67 -7.91 29.13
CA THR A 114 1.05 -7.04 30.26
C THR A 114 1.94 -5.88 29.82
N PHE A 115 2.68 -6.02 28.71
CA PHE A 115 3.50 -4.93 28.20
C PHE A 115 2.64 -3.91 27.44
N VAL A 116 2.44 -2.75 28.06
CA VAL A 116 1.50 -1.71 27.60
C VAL A 116 1.74 -1.30 26.14
N TRP A 117 3.00 -1.21 25.70
CA TRP A 117 3.32 -0.78 24.34
C TRP A 117 2.94 -1.81 23.27
N ALA A 118 3.11 -3.09 23.55
CA ALA A 118 2.76 -4.18 22.64
C ALA A 118 1.23 -4.26 22.46
N GLY A 119 0.48 -4.22 23.56
CA GLY A 119 -0.99 -4.20 23.53
C GLY A 119 -1.54 -2.96 22.83
N ALA A 120 -0.98 -1.78 23.12
CA ALA A 120 -1.35 -0.54 22.42
C ALA A 120 -1.07 -0.64 20.92
N ALA A 121 0.09 -1.19 20.52
CA ALA A 121 0.43 -1.40 19.11
C ALA A 121 -0.57 -2.33 18.42
N ALA A 122 -1.04 -3.40 19.07
CA ALA A 122 -2.05 -4.30 18.51
C ALA A 122 -3.40 -3.60 18.26
N TRP A 123 -3.88 -2.79 19.21
CA TRP A 123 -5.11 -2.01 19.04
C TRP A 123 -4.98 -0.90 18.00
N VAL A 124 -3.82 -0.23 17.97
CA VAL A 124 -3.52 0.77 16.93
C VAL A 124 -3.46 0.11 15.56
N TRP A 125 -2.85 -1.07 15.45
CA TRP A 125 -2.77 -1.84 14.20
C TRP A 125 -4.14 -2.11 13.61
N ILE A 126 -5.05 -2.75 14.35
CA ILE A 126 -6.40 -3.04 13.84
C ILE A 126 -7.15 -1.74 13.52
N GLY A 127 -7.00 -0.70 14.35
CA GLY A 127 -7.58 0.62 14.09
C GLY A 127 -7.09 1.21 12.76
N ILE A 128 -5.81 1.12 12.43
CA ILE A 128 -5.23 1.59 11.17
C ILE A 128 -5.82 0.81 9.99
N TYR A 129 -5.76 -0.53 10.05
CA TYR A 129 -6.18 -1.39 8.95
C TYR A 129 -7.70 -1.44 8.75
N THR A 130 -8.50 -1.09 9.76
CA THR A 130 -9.92 -0.83 9.59
C THR A 130 -10.17 0.60 9.04
N LEU A 131 -9.61 1.64 9.67
CA LEU A 131 -10.00 3.03 9.38
C LEU A 131 -9.42 3.57 8.06
N VAL A 132 -8.18 3.23 7.72
CA VAL A 132 -7.53 3.73 6.50
C VAL A 132 -8.27 3.30 5.23
N PRO A 133 -8.55 2.01 4.96
CA PRO A 133 -9.27 1.62 3.76
C PRO A 133 -10.70 2.16 3.74
N LEU A 134 -11.41 2.18 4.88
CA LEU A 134 -12.77 2.75 4.95
C LEU A 134 -12.76 4.25 4.64
N THR A 135 -11.81 5.01 5.18
CA THR A 135 -11.65 6.43 4.89
C THR A 135 -11.30 6.64 3.42
N MET A 136 -10.41 5.82 2.86
CA MET A 136 -10.04 5.89 1.45
C MET A 136 -11.26 5.63 0.55
N ILE A 137 -12.01 4.56 0.80
CA ILE A 137 -13.25 4.22 0.08
C ILE A 137 -14.27 5.34 0.20
N GLY A 138 -14.47 5.92 1.39
CA GLY A 138 -15.41 7.03 1.61
C GLY A 138 -15.03 8.31 0.87
N LEU A 139 -13.74 8.61 0.74
CA LEU A 139 -13.24 9.80 0.05
C LEU A 139 -13.21 9.65 -1.48
N LEU A 140 -13.08 8.42 -1.99
CA LEU A 140 -12.91 8.16 -3.42
C LEU A 140 -14.06 8.68 -4.30
N PRO A 141 -15.35 8.48 -3.98
CA PRO A 141 -16.45 9.05 -4.76
C PRO A 141 -16.36 10.56 -4.90
N GLY A 142 -15.97 11.27 -3.84
CA GLY A 142 -15.75 12.72 -3.87
C GLY A 142 -14.57 13.11 -4.76
N GLN A 143 -13.47 12.37 -4.68
CA GLN A 143 -12.30 12.56 -5.54
C GLN A 143 -12.61 12.33 -7.02
N LEU A 144 -13.37 11.28 -7.36
CA LEU A 144 -13.73 10.94 -8.73
C LEU A 144 -14.73 11.94 -9.34
N ARG A 145 -15.57 12.56 -8.50
CA ARG A 145 -16.52 13.62 -8.91
C ARG A 145 -15.89 15.03 -8.91
N ALA A 146 -14.65 15.19 -8.46
CA ALA A 146 -13.98 16.48 -8.43
C ALA A 146 -13.89 17.08 -9.85
N ARG A 147 -14.19 18.38 -9.96
CA ARG A 147 -14.15 19.13 -11.22
C ARG A 147 -12.75 19.09 -11.82
N GLY A 148 -12.72 19.06 -13.15
CA GLY A 148 -11.49 19.05 -13.93
C GLY A 148 -11.28 17.76 -14.71
N ALA A 149 -10.37 17.82 -15.67
CA ALA A 149 -9.97 16.69 -16.50
C ALA A 149 -8.62 16.11 -16.06
N ASP A 150 -8.37 14.86 -16.43
CA ASP A 150 -7.02 14.32 -16.33
C ASP A 150 -6.12 15.03 -17.35
N PRO A 151 -4.90 15.43 -16.99
CA PRO A 151 -3.97 16.04 -17.93
C PRO A 151 -3.63 15.04 -19.05
N PRO A 152 -3.33 15.48 -20.28
CA PRO A 152 -2.91 14.55 -21.33
C PRO A 152 -1.65 13.78 -20.91
N LYS A 153 -1.50 12.55 -21.42
CA LYS A 153 -0.25 11.79 -21.25
C LYS A 153 0.87 12.54 -21.98
N ARG A 154 2.01 12.70 -21.32
CA ARG A 154 3.14 13.52 -21.77
C ARG A 154 4.35 12.69 -22.12
N VAL A 155 4.62 11.65 -21.32
CA VAL A 155 5.81 10.81 -21.47
C VAL A 155 5.38 9.36 -21.53
N PRO A 156 5.18 8.79 -22.73
CA PRO A 156 4.78 7.39 -22.87
C PRO A 156 5.74 6.46 -22.15
N LEU A 157 5.19 5.44 -21.49
CA LEU A 157 6.00 4.41 -20.85
C LEU A 157 6.76 3.60 -21.92
N PRO A 158 8.10 3.54 -21.89
CA PRO A 158 8.87 2.75 -22.85
C PRO A 158 8.45 1.28 -22.81
N SER A 159 8.45 0.63 -23.97
CA SER A 159 8.03 -0.77 -24.10
C SER A 159 8.84 -1.71 -23.19
N TRP A 160 10.15 -1.46 -23.04
CA TRP A 160 11.01 -2.24 -22.14
C TRP A 160 10.59 -2.09 -20.67
N SER A 161 10.25 -0.87 -20.22
CA SER A 161 9.79 -0.63 -18.84
C SER A 161 8.46 -1.34 -18.61
N ARG A 162 7.53 -1.24 -19.57
CA ARG A 162 6.26 -1.96 -19.54
C ARG A 162 6.48 -3.48 -19.44
N TRP A 163 7.47 -4.01 -20.15
CA TRP A 163 7.81 -5.43 -20.11
C TRP A 163 8.37 -5.84 -18.73
N ILE A 164 9.32 -5.07 -18.18
CA ILE A 164 9.89 -5.32 -16.84
C ILE A 164 8.80 -5.29 -15.77
N LEU A 165 7.96 -4.24 -15.76
CA LEU A 165 6.86 -4.14 -14.80
C LEU A 165 5.87 -5.31 -14.98
N GLY A 166 5.62 -5.72 -16.22
CA GLY A 166 4.74 -6.84 -16.55
C GLY A 166 5.27 -8.17 -16.01
N VAL A 167 6.56 -8.46 -16.21
CA VAL A 167 7.21 -9.65 -15.64
C VAL A 167 7.15 -9.62 -14.12
N GLN A 168 7.47 -8.49 -13.49
CA GLN A 168 7.40 -8.37 -12.04
C GLN A 168 5.98 -8.61 -11.53
N ALA A 169 4.95 -8.05 -12.17
CA ALA A 169 3.56 -8.31 -11.80
C ALA A 169 3.18 -9.79 -11.93
N VAL A 170 3.59 -10.44 -13.03
CA VAL A 170 3.36 -11.88 -13.29
C VAL A 170 4.08 -12.78 -12.28
N VAL A 171 5.20 -12.33 -11.69
CA VAL A 171 5.90 -13.08 -10.63
C VAL A 171 5.28 -12.79 -9.26
N LEU A 172 5.06 -11.52 -8.92
CA LEU A 172 4.64 -11.11 -7.59
C LEU A 172 3.19 -11.52 -7.28
N LEU A 173 2.27 -11.41 -8.23
CA LEU A 173 0.85 -11.72 -8.00
C LEU A 173 0.64 -13.22 -7.67
N PRO A 174 1.16 -14.20 -8.45
CA PRO A 174 1.00 -15.61 -8.12
C PRO A 174 1.73 -16.01 -6.84
N LEU A 175 2.94 -15.51 -6.60
CA LEU A 175 3.67 -15.77 -5.35
C LEU A 175 2.90 -15.23 -4.15
N GLY A 176 2.41 -14.00 -4.24
CA GLY A 176 1.63 -13.37 -3.19
C GLY A 176 0.32 -14.12 -2.92
N LEU A 177 -0.38 -14.53 -3.99
CA LEU A 177 -1.59 -15.33 -3.87
C LEU A 177 -1.33 -16.70 -3.23
N ALA A 178 -0.24 -17.37 -3.59
CA ALA A 178 0.16 -18.63 -3.00
C ALA A 178 0.45 -18.50 -1.49
N LEU A 179 1.19 -17.47 -1.09
CA LEU A 179 1.49 -17.19 0.32
C LEU A 179 0.25 -16.77 1.13
N PHE A 180 -0.71 -16.09 0.48
CA PHE A 180 -1.91 -15.61 1.14
C PHE A 180 -2.99 -16.70 1.30
N LEU A 181 -3.24 -17.48 0.26
CA LEU A 181 -4.30 -18.51 0.24
C LEU A 181 -3.86 -19.86 0.79
N ALA A 182 -2.57 -20.20 0.72
CA ALA A 182 -2.03 -21.45 1.23
C ALA A 182 -0.82 -21.21 2.16
N PRO A 183 -0.99 -20.46 3.27
CA PRO A 183 0.12 -19.99 4.08
C PRO A 183 0.94 -21.11 4.76
N SER A 184 0.35 -22.30 4.95
CA SER A 184 1.04 -23.49 5.46
C SER A 184 1.94 -24.19 4.44
N ARG A 185 1.87 -23.82 3.15
CA ARG A 185 2.65 -24.41 2.04
C ARG A 185 3.74 -23.46 1.55
N SER A 186 4.34 -22.69 2.45
CA SER A 186 5.34 -21.66 2.17
C SER A 186 6.80 -22.15 2.26
N THR A 187 7.04 -23.48 2.23
CA THR A 187 8.39 -24.08 2.37
C THR A 187 9.35 -23.75 1.23
N TRP A 188 8.83 -23.28 0.09
CA TRP A 188 9.60 -22.78 -1.05
C TRP A 188 10.09 -21.34 -0.83
N TRP A 189 9.59 -20.63 0.19
CA TRP A 189 10.11 -19.33 0.57
C TRP A 189 11.51 -19.49 1.19
N PRO A 190 12.45 -18.55 0.98
CA PRO A 190 13.85 -18.76 1.36
C PRO A 190 14.10 -18.89 2.88
N TRP A 191 13.13 -18.55 3.72
CA TRP A 191 13.15 -18.75 5.17
C TRP A 191 11.78 -19.15 5.69
N THR A 192 11.72 -19.64 6.93
CA THR A 192 10.46 -20.08 7.54
C THR A 192 9.51 -18.91 7.76
N LEU A 193 8.25 -19.09 7.34
CA LEU A 193 7.16 -18.17 7.61
C LEU A 193 6.11 -18.86 8.49
N THR A 194 5.64 -18.16 9.52
CA THR A 194 4.39 -18.52 10.19
C THR A 194 3.21 -18.26 9.25
N PRO A 195 2.02 -18.84 9.50
CA PRO A 195 0.86 -18.58 8.66
C PRO A 195 0.51 -17.09 8.53
N LEU A 196 0.48 -16.36 9.65
CA LEU A 196 0.23 -14.91 9.67
C LEU A 196 1.27 -14.15 8.84
N THR A 197 2.57 -14.43 9.06
CA THR A 197 3.63 -13.74 8.30
C THR A 197 3.64 -14.11 6.82
N SER A 198 3.23 -15.33 6.46
CA SER A 198 3.05 -15.73 5.05
C SER A 198 1.98 -14.90 4.40
N GLN A 199 0.83 -14.73 5.04
CA GLN A 199 -0.23 -13.87 4.52
C GLN A 199 0.18 -12.39 4.48
N ALA A 200 0.91 -11.89 5.49
CA ALA A 200 1.41 -10.52 5.49
C ALA A 200 2.38 -10.26 4.31
N VAL A 201 3.34 -11.17 4.07
CA VAL A 201 4.22 -11.11 2.90
C VAL A 201 3.39 -11.21 1.61
N GLY A 202 2.41 -12.12 1.57
CA GLY A 202 1.51 -12.27 0.44
C GLY A 202 0.74 -10.99 0.10
N ALA A 203 0.22 -10.30 1.10
CA ALA A 203 -0.47 -9.01 0.96
C ALA A 203 0.44 -7.94 0.36
N TRP A 204 1.70 -7.87 0.78
CA TRP A 204 2.72 -6.99 0.18
C TRP A 204 2.96 -7.31 -1.29
N LEU A 205 3.23 -8.57 -1.62
CA LEU A 205 3.49 -8.98 -3.02
C LEU A 205 2.28 -8.70 -3.92
N ILE A 206 1.05 -8.96 -3.43
CA ILE A 206 -0.18 -8.67 -4.17
C ILE A 206 -0.35 -7.16 -4.36
N GLY A 207 -0.21 -6.36 -3.29
CA GLY A 207 -0.35 -4.90 -3.36
C GLY A 207 0.64 -4.27 -4.35
N ILE A 208 1.91 -4.69 -4.30
CA ILE A 208 2.94 -4.26 -5.24
C ILE A 208 2.57 -4.70 -6.66
N GLY A 209 2.19 -5.97 -6.86
CA GLY A 209 1.77 -6.48 -8.16
C GLY A 209 0.61 -5.71 -8.79
N VAL A 210 -0.41 -5.37 -7.99
CA VAL A 210 -1.54 -4.51 -8.42
C VAL A 210 -1.05 -3.11 -8.80
N GLY A 211 -0.12 -2.54 -8.03
CA GLY A 211 0.53 -1.28 -8.37
C GLY A 211 1.20 -1.35 -9.74
N LEU A 212 2.05 -2.36 -9.97
CA LEU A 212 2.74 -2.54 -11.25
C LEU A 212 1.78 -2.66 -12.44
N VAL A 213 0.68 -3.42 -12.29
CA VAL A 213 -0.37 -3.51 -13.31
C VAL A 213 -1.01 -2.15 -13.54
N HIS A 214 -1.31 -1.41 -12.48
CA HIS A 214 -1.89 -0.08 -12.58
C HIS A 214 -0.94 0.93 -13.26
N ALA A 215 0.38 0.86 -13.00
CA ALA A 215 1.38 1.65 -13.72
C ALA A 215 1.39 1.35 -15.23
N ILE A 216 1.24 0.09 -15.62
CA ILE A 216 1.16 -0.32 -17.04
C ILE A 216 -0.10 0.24 -17.70
N ILE A 217 -1.23 0.28 -16.98
CA ILE A 217 -2.50 0.85 -17.47
C ILE A 217 -2.39 2.37 -17.63
N GLU A 218 -1.75 3.06 -16.68
CA GLU A 218 -1.45 4.49 -16.79
C GLU A 218 -0.60 4.80 -18.03
N ALA A 219 0.36 3.93 -18.34
CA ALA A 219 1.22 4.00 -19.53
C ALA A 219 1.91 5.36 -19.73
N ASP A 220 2.21 6.07 -18.64
CA ASP A 220 2.87 7.38 -18.64
C ASP A 220 3.89 7.46 -17.50
N LEU A 221 5.13 7.80 -17.83
CA LEU A 221 6.25 7.88 -16.89
C LEU A 221 6.09 8.99 -15.85
N GLU A 222 5.49 10.14 -16.20
CA GLU A 222 5.30 11.23 -15.23
C GLU A 222 4.24 10.87 -14.18
N ARG A 223 3.25 10.07 -14.56
CA ARG A 223 2.17 9.63 -13.66
C ARG A 223 2.56 8.51 -12.70
N ILE A 224 3.64 7.78 -12.99
CA ILE A 224 4.12 6.69 -12.13
C ILE A 224 5.38 7.06 -11.33
N ARG A 225 6.00 8.21 -11.64
CA ARG A 225 7.08 8.76 -10.80
C ARG A 225 6.46 9.25 -9.49
N PRO A 226 7.01 8.88 -8.33
CA PRO A 226 6.57 9.43 -7.07
C PRO A 226 6.82 10.95 -7.04
#